data_AF-A0A8C1QG60-F1
#
_entry.id   AF-A0A8C1QG60-F1
#
_cell.length_a   1.000
_cell.length_b   1.000
_cell.length_c   1.000
_cell.angle_alpha   90.00
_cell.angle_beta   90.00
_cell.angle_gamma   90.00
#
_symmetry.space_group_name_H-M   'P 1'
#
loop_
_entity.id
_entity.type
_entity.pdbx_description
1 polymer ?
#
loop_
_entity_poly.entity_id
_entity_poly.type
_entity_poly.pdbx_seq_one_letter_code
_entity_poly.pdbx_strand_id
1 'polypeptide(L)'
;MQSSLIFCFLITAVVAVSISRPTATEERIRIMAQTTITRIKKIKDENFQMSPEIDFGPDTDTPIDGLTSVFVHLSFLQLRLCVPPAQHLQQVQVDLETLLRTLERMALSQGCPLPNPETPEHKDEAAFPVTSNYLYLLELQRYLEKLCMNMDKLKWCKDADVTQMFIF
;
A
#
# COMPACT_ATOMS: atom_id res chain seq x y z
N MET A 1 -46.59 13.88 10.82
CA MET A 1 -45.68 13.04 11.63
C MET A 1 -44.90 12.01 10.81
N GLN A 2 -45.50 11.34 9.82
CA GLN A 2 -44.85 10.28 9.02
C GLN A 2 -43.64 10.76 8.18
N SER A 3 -43.71 11.96 7.61
CA SER A 3 -42.61 12.54 6.80
C SER A 3 -41.35 12.85 7.62
N SER A 4 -41.48 13.15 8.91
CA SER A 4 -40.36 13.45 9.80
C SER A 4 -39.56 12.20 10.18
N LEU A 5 -40.24 11.06 10.32
CA LEU A 5 -39.62 9.78 10.64
C LEU A 5 -38.78 9.28 9.45
N ILE A 6 -39.29 9.42 8.22
CA ILE A 6 -38.57 9.04 6.99
C ILE A 6 -37.28 9.84 6.84
N PHE A 7 -37.33 11.16 7.06
CA PHE A 7 -36.14 12.00 7.03
C PHE A 7 -35.09 11.58 8.07
N CYS A 8 -35.50 11.30 9.32
CA CYS A 8 -34.57 10.83 10.35
C CYS A 8 -33.92 9.49 9.99
N PHE A 9 -34.67 8.54 9.40
CA PHE A 9 -34.12 7.27 8.93
C PHE A 9 -33.13 7.42 7.78
N LEU A 10 -33.37 8.36 6.85
CA LEU A 10 -32.44 8.63 5.76
C LEU A 10 -31.14 9.24 6.27
N ILE A 11 -31.20 10.17 7.22
CA ILE A 11 -30.01 10.78 7.83
C ILE A 11 -29.21 9.74 8.61
N THR A 12 -29.85 8.89 9.42
CA THR A 12 -29.12 7.83 10.16
C THR A 12 -28.52 6.78 9.23
N ALA A 13 -29.20 6.42 8.14
CA ALA A 13 -28.63 5.53 7.12
C ALA A 13 -27.41 6.13 6.41
N VAL A 14 -27.47 7.42 6.04
CA VAL A 14 -26.34 8.13 5.41
C VAL A 14 -25.15 8.23 6.37
N VAL A 15 -25.38 8.55 7.63
CA VAL A 15 -24.34 8.62 8.66
C VAL A 15 -23.73 7.23 8.92
N ALA A 16 -24.54 6.18 9.04
CA ALA A 16 -24.05 4.81 9.24
C ALA A 16 -23.21 4.31 8.06
N VAL A 17 -23.62 4.59 6.82
CA VAL A 17 -22.85 4.27 5.60
C VAL A 17 -21.54 5.05 5.53
N SER A 18 -21.52 6.29 6.03
CA SER A 18 -20.32 7.13 6.03
C SER A 18 -19.29 6.66 7.05
N ILE A 19 -19.72 6.21 8.24
CA ILE A 19 -18.84 5.74 9.33
C ILE A 19 -18.31 4.32 9.08
N SER A 20 -19.04 3.47 8.35
CA SER A 20 -18.64 2.08 8.11
C SER A 20 -17.71 1.87 6.90
N ARG A 21 -17.62 2.85 5.99
CA ARG A 21 -16.74 2.77 4.80
C ARG A 21 -15.24 2.79 5.10
N PRO A 22 -14.71 3.59 6.05
CA PRO A 22 -13.29 3.62 6.37
C PRO A 22 -12.80 2.28 6.93
N THR A 23 -13.51 1.73 7.91
CA THR A 23 -13.12 0.50 8.63
C THR A 23 -13.14 -0.75 7.74
N ALA A 24 -14.13 -0.87 6.84
CA ALA A 24 -14.19 -1.98 5.90
C ALA A 24 -13.06 -1.93 4.85
N THR A 25 -12.60 -0.72 4.48
CA THR A 25 -11.52 -0.54 3.51
C THR A 25 -10.16 -0.82 4.13
N GLU A 26 -9.94 -0.38 5.37
CA GLU A 26 -8.74 -0.69 6.15
C GLU A 26 -8.56 -2.19 6.37
N GLU A 27 -9.62 -2.89 6.77
CA GLU A 27 -9.57 -4.34 6.96
C GLU A 27 -9.28 -5.08 5.65
N ARG A 28 -9.87 -4.61 4.54
CA ARG A 28 -9.54 -5.14 3.21
C ARG A 28 -8.06 -4.96 2.86
N ILE A 29 -7.48 -3.80 3.14
CA ILE A 29 -6.05 -3.53 2.92
C ILE A 29 -5.20 -4.47 3.79
N ARG A 30 -5.56 -4.67 5.06
CA ARG A 30 -4.87 -5.59 5.97
C ARG A 30 -4.90 -7.03 5.44
N ILE A 31 -6.07 -7.50 5.00
CA ILE A 31 -6.22 -8.85 4.42
C ILE A 31 -5.35 -9.01 3.17
N MET A 32 -5.33 -8.01 2.28
CA MET A 32 -4.48 -8.02 1.09
C MET A 32 -2.99 -8.11 1.49
N ALA A 33 -2.54 -7.24 2.40
CA ALA A 33 -1.17 -7.22 2.87
C ALA A 33 -0.75 -8.56 3.53
N GLN A 34 -1.58 -9.11 4.41
CA GLN A 34 -1.34 -10.41 5.06
C GLN A 34 -1.27 -11.57 4.06
N THR A 35 -2.12 -11.54 3.04
CA THR A 35 -2.10 -12.52 1.95
C THR A 35 -0.79 -12.45 1.19
N THR A 36 -0.35 -11.24 0.83
CA THR A 36 0.93 -11.00 0.16
C THR A 36 2.11 -11.44 1.04
N ILE A 37 2.13 -11.11 2.33
CA ILE A 37 3.17 -11.55 3.29
C ILE A 37 3.29 -13.08 3.32
N THR A 38 2.16 -13.78 3.42
CA THR A 38 2.14 -15.25 3.46
C THR A 38 2.71 -15.84 2.17
N ARG A 39 2.37 -15.24 1.03
CA ARG A 39 2.89 -15.66 -0.27
C ARG A 39 4.38 -15.38 -0.43
N ILE A 40 4.87 -14.23 0.06
CA ILE A 40 6.30 -13.91 0.08
C ILE A 40 7.07 -14.92 0.92
N LYS A 41 6.57 -15.28 2.11
CA LYS A 41 7.19 -16.32 2.96
C LYS A 41 7.34 -17.63 2.20
N LYS A 42 6.27 -18.10 1.57
CA LYS A 42 6.29 -19.31 0.74
C LYS A 42 7.29 -19.22 -0.41
N ILE A 43 7.28 -18.12 -1.17
CA ILE A 43 8.22 -17.91 -2.28
C ILE A 43 9.67 -17.94 -1.79
N LYS A 44 9.93 -17.30 -0.66
CA LYS A 44 11.25 -17.26 -0.02
C LYS A 44 11.75 -18.66 0.29
N ASP A 45 10.93 -19.46 0.94
CA ASP A 45 11.27 -20.83 1.35
C ASP A 45 11.47 -21.76 0.13
N GLU A 46 10.67 -21.58 -0.93
CA GLU A 46 10.69 -22.45 -2.11
C GLU A 46 11.74 -22.06 -3.17
N ASN A 47 12.06 -20.77 -3.30
CA ASN A 47 12.85 -20.24 -4.42
C ASN A 47 14.20 -19.63 -3.99
N PHE A 48 14.40 -19.36 -2.71
CA PHE A 48 15.61 -18.69 -2.22
C PHE A 48 16.27 -19.51 -1.12
N GLN A 49 17.31 -20.27 -1.50
CA GLN A 49 18.18 -20.98 -0.55
C GLN A 49 19.25 -20.03 0.00
N MET A 50 18.85 -19.02 0.78
CA MET A 50 19.80 -18.10 1.40
C MET A 50 20.32 -18.66 2.72
N SER A 51 21.63 -18.54 2.96
CA SER A 51 22.22 -18.88 4.25
C SER A 51 21.72 -17.91 5.32
N PRO A 52 21.34 -18.39 6.51
CA PRO A 52 20.93 -17.54 7.63
C PRO A 52 22.05 -16.61 8.14
N GLU A 53 23.29 -16.83 7.70
CA GLU A 53 24.48 -16.05 8.08
C GLU A 53 24.68 -14.80 7.22
N ILE A 54 23.93 -14.65 6.13
CA ILE A 54 24.08 -13.51 5.23
C ILE A 54 23.35 -12.31 5.85
N ASP A 55 24.15 -11.34 6.31
CA ASP A 55 23.66 -10.02 6.67
C ASP A 55 23.48 -9.18 5.40
N PHE A 56 22.22 -8.83 5.10
CA PHE A 56 21.87 -8.01 3.95
C PHE A 56 21.92 -6.50 4.25
N GLY A 57 22.47 -6.13 5.41
CA GLY A 57 22.62 -4.74 5.83
C GLY A 57 21.48 -4.25 6.71
N PRO A 58 21.56 -2.99 7.17
CA PRO A 58 20.58 -2.43 8.09
C PRO A 58 19.21 -2.34 7.41
N ASP A 59 18.16 -2.68 8.18
CA ASP A 59 16.79 -2.49 7.74
C ASP A 59 16.56 -1.02 7.40
N THR A 60 16.17 -0.74 6.16
CA THR A 60 15.68 0.57 5.76
C THR A 60 14.40 0.85 6.56
N ASP A 61 14.48 1.73 7.55
CA ASP A 61 13.33 2.14 8.34
C ASP A 61 12.46 3.13 7.54
N THR A 62 11.89 2.64 6.43
CA THR A 62 10.96 3.43 5.63
C THR A 62 9.72 3.71 6.49
N PRO A 63 9.40 4.98 6.78
CA PRO A 63 8.31 5.32 7.68
C PRO A 63 6.93 5.02 7.07
N ILE A 64 5.94 4.82 7.95
CA ILE A 64 4.52 4.71 7.60
C ILE A 64 3.86 6.01 8.08
N ASP A 65 3.98 7.09 7.30
CA ASP A 65 3.55 8.42 7.73
C ASP A 65 2.11 8.74 7.31
N GLY A 66 1.76 8.40 6.06
CA GLY A 66 0.45 8.69 5.49
C GLY A 66 0.19 7.94 4.19
N LEU A 67 -1.05 7.97 3.73
CA LEU A 67 -1.51 7.16 2.59
C LEU A 67 -0.70 7.39 1.31
N THR A 68 -0.29 8.63 1.04
CA THR A 68 0.59 8.96 -0.10
C THR A 68 1.96 8.29 0.03
N SER A 69 2.58 8.32 1.20
CA SER A 69 3.90 7.70 1.42
C SER A 69 3.87 6.18 1.22
N VAL A 70 2.79 5.53 1.70
CA VAL A 70 2.56 4.10 1.51
C VAL A 70 2.40 3.77 0.03
N PHE A 71 1.59 4.55 -0.68
CA PHE A 71 1.37 4.36 -2.11
C PHE A 71 2.67 4.50 -2.91
N VAL A 72 3.47 5.54 -2.64
CA VAL A 72 4.75 5.79 -3.33
C VAL A 72 5.72 4.63 -3.11
N HIS A 73 5.91 4.21 -1.86
CA HIS A 73 6.88 3.17 -1.54
C HIS A 73 6.48 1.80 -2.11
N LEU A 74 5.20 1.43 -2.03
CA LEU A 74 4.71 0.20 -2.65
C LEU A 74 4.80 0.23 -4.18
N SER A 75 4.63 1.40 -4.81
CA SER A 75 4.80 1.57 -6.26
C SER A 75 6.27 1.38 -6.65
N PHE A 76 7.20 1.92 -5.87
CA PHE A 76 8.64 1.69 -6.03
C PHE A 76 8.98 0.19 -5.97
N LEU A 77 8.51 -0.52 -4.95
CA LEU A 77 8.75 -1.97 -4.80
C LEU A 77 8.14 -2.78 -5.95
N GLN A 78 6.96 -2.38 -6.45
CA GLN A 78 6.32 -3.02 -7.60
C GLN A 78 7.21 -2.95 -8.86
N LEU A 79 7.78 -1.77 -9.13
CA LEU A 79 8.67 -1.58 -10.27
C LEU A 79 9.93 -2.44 -10.15
N ARG A 80 10.52 -2.51 -8.96
CA ARG A 80 11.75 -3.27 -8.68
C ARG A 80 11.55 -4.78 -8.73
N LEU A 81 10.40 -5.29 -8.32
CA LEU A 81 10.06 -6.72 -8.39
C LEU A 81 9.64 -7.18 -9.80
N CYS A 82 9.51 -6.25 -10.76
CA CYS A 82 9.11 -6.53 -12.14
C CYS A 82 10.32 -6.76 -13.08
N VAL A 83 11.48 -7.18 -12.54
CA VAL A 83 12.71 -7.42 -13.31
C VAL A 83 12.89 -8.92 -13.56
N PRO A 84 12.98 -9.38 -14.84
CA PRO A 84 13.20 -10.79 -15.15
C PRO A 84 14.54 -11.34 -14.60
N PRO A 85 14.61 -12.63 -14.23
CA PRO A 85 13.52 -13.61 -14.21
C PRO A 85 12.61 -13.46 -12.97
N ALA A 86 11.32 -13.20 -13.18
CA ALA A 86 10.35 -12.90 -12.11
C ALA A 86 9.10 -13.81 -12.13
N GLN A 87 9.14 -14.95 -12.82
CA GLN A 87 7.95 -15.81 -12.96
C GLN A 87 7.41 -16.30 -11.60
N HIS A 88 8.31 -16.64 -10.66
CA HIS A 88 7.95 -17.01 -9.28
C HIS A 88 7.31 -15.84 -8.49
N LEU A 89 7.46 -14.60 -8.96
CA LEU A 89 6.92 -13.38 -8.34
C LEU A 89 5.60 -12.92 -8.94
N GLN A 90 5.13 -13.55 -10.03
CA GLN A 90 3.98 -13.08 -10.80
C GLN A 90 2.75 -12.83 -9.91
N GLN A 91 2.47 -13.74 -8.99
CA GLN A 91 1.32 -13.60 -8.11
C GLN A 91 1.50 -12.47 -7.08
N VAL A 92 2.73 -12.26 -6.57
CA VAL A 92 3.03 -11.11 -5.68
C VAL A 92 2.86 -9.79 -6.42
N GLN A 93 3.26 -9.73 -7.69
CA GLN A 93 3.06 -8.55 -8.54
C GLN A 93 1.57 -8.21 -8.72
N VAL A 94 0.73 -9.23 -8.95
CA VAL A 94 -0.73 -9.07 -9.05
C VAL A 94 -1.35 -8.60 -7.73
N ASP A 95 -0.91 -9.13 -6.60
CA ASP A 95 -1.42 -8.69 -5.30
C ASP A 95 -1.06 -7.22 -5.05
N LEU A 96 0.19 -6.85 -5.35
CA LEU A 96 0.69 -5.51 -5.13
C LEU A 96 -0.01 -4.50 -6.03
N GLU A 97 -0.27 -4.85 -7.30
CA GLU A 97 -1.09 -4.05 -8.20
C GLU A 97 -2.51 -3.83 -7.64
N THR A 98 -3.12 -4.90 -7.13
CA THR A 98 -4.47 -4.85 -6.56
C THR A 98 -4.53 -3.98 -5.31
N LEU A 99 -3.51 -4.09 -4.45
CA LEU A 99 -3.34 -3.26 -3.27
C LEU A 99 -3.14 -1.79 -3.65
N LEU A 100 -2.24 -1.50 -4.59
CA LEU A 100 -1.98 -0.15 -5.08
C LEU A 100 -3.22 0.51 -5.66
N ARG A 101 -3.98 -0.18 -6.51
CA ARG A 101 -5.27 0.33 -7.02
C ARG A 101 -6.30 0.59 -5.92
N THR A 102 -6.23 -0.14 -4.81
CA THR A 102 -7.12 0.06 -3.67
C THR A 102 -6.69 1.29 -2.86
N LEU A 103 -5.38 1.44 -2.61
CA LEU A 103 -4.80 2.59 -1.94
C LEU A 103 -4.99 3.88 -2.76
N GLU A 104 -4.83 3.82 -4.08
CA GLU A 104 -5.08 4.93 -5.01
C GLU A 104 -6.52 5.41 -4.93
N ARG A 105 -7.50 4.50 -5.07
CA ARG A 105 -8.92 4.85 -4.93
C ARG A 105 -9.23 5.45 -3.57
N MET A 106 -8.60 4.93 -2.51
CA MET A 106 -8.74 5.48 -1.17
C MET A 106 -8.15 6.88 -1.09
N ALA A 107 -6.93 7.09 -1.58
CA ALA A 107 -6.23 8.36 -1.60
C ALA A 107 -7.02 9.43 -2.35
N LEU A 108 -7.55 9.09 -3.52
CA LEU A 108 -8.42 9.98 -4.30
C LEU A 108 -9.71 10.33 -3.55
N SER A 109 -10.36 9.34 -2.92
CA SER A 109 -11.59 9.58 -2.14
C SER A 109 -11.35 10.48 -0.92
N GLN A 110 -10.14 10.42 -0.38
CA GLN A 110 -9.68 11.18 0.78
C GLN A 110 -9.01 12.52 0.38
N GLY A 111 -8.88 12.81 -0.91
CA GLY A 111 -8.23 14.03 -1.41
C GLY A 111 -6.74 14.13 -1.07
N CYS A 112 -6.05 12.99 -0.97
CA CYS A 112 -4.60 12.98 -0.84
C CYS A 112 -3.94 13.46 -2.14
N PRO A 113 -2.84 14.23 -2.07
CA PRO A 113 -1.98 14.43 -3.22
C PRO A 113 -1.34 13.09 -3.58
N LEU A 114 -1.51 12.63 -4.81
CA LEU A 114 -0.77 11.51 -5.37
C LEU A 114 0.31 12.06 -6.31
N PRO A 115 1.52 11.45 -6.32
CA PRO A 115 2.52 11.82 -7.31
C PRO A 115 1.97 11.57 -8.70
N ASN A 116 2.38 12.39 -9.67
CA ASN A 116 2.15 12.05 -11.06
C ASN A 116 2.80 10.69 -11.34
N PRO A 117 2.23 9.86 -12.23
CA PRO A 117 2.91 8.67 -12.69
C PRO A 117 4.21 9.12 -13.37
N GLU A 118 5.31 9.09 -12.63
CA GLU A 118 6.63 9.36 -13.18
C GLU A 118 6.89 8.29 -14.24
N THR A 119 7.34 8.74 -15.41
CA THR A 119 7.94 7.84 -16.40
C THR A 119 9.04 7.08 -15.66
N PRO A 120 9.03 5.73 -15.65
CA PRO A 120 9.98 4.98 -14.85
C PRO A 120 11.40 5.41 -15.22
N GLU A 121 12.08 6.10 -14.30
CA GLU A 121 13.52 6.30 -14.38
C GLU A 121 14.14 4.92 -14.56
N HIS A 122 15.03 4.81 -15.55
CA HIS A 122 15.51 3.55 -16.10
C HIS A 122 15.61 2.45 -15.04
N LYS A 123 14.97 1.30 -15.29
CA LYS A 123 15.24 0.08 -14.53
C LYS A 123 16.72 -0.21 -14.71
N ASP A 124 17.55 0.21 -13.76
CA ASP A 124 18.94 -0.22 -13.71
C ASP A 124 18.93 -1.74 -13.76
N GLU A 125 19.54 -2.30 -14.81
CA GLU A 125 19.75 -3.74 -14.88
C GLU A 125 20.64 -4.12 -13.71
N ALA A 126 20.04 -4.71 -12.68
CA ALA A 126 20.78 -5.21 -11.55
C ALA A 126 21.73 -6.30 -12.05
N ALA A 127 23.02 -6.15 -11.78
CA ALA A 127 24.03 -7.15 -12.13
C ALA A 127 23.73 -8.54 -11.53
N PHE A 128 22.92 -8.59 -10.46
CA PHE A 128 22.50 -9.81 -9.76
C PHE A 128 20.98 -9.80 -9.50
N PRO A 129 20.15 -10.03 -10.52
CA PRO A 129 18.70 -9.82 -10.44
C PRO A 129 18.02 -10.73 -9.42
N VAL A 130 18.52 -11.95 -9.19
CA VAL A 130 17.98 -12.87 -8.18
C VAL A 130 18.20 -12.33 -6.77
N THR A 131 19.41 -11.90 -6.44
CA THR A 131 19.73 -11.32 -5.12
C THR A 131 18.96 -10.02 -4.91
N SER A 132 18.86 -9.17 -5.93
CA SER A 132 18.05 -7.96 -5.84
C SER A 132 16.57 -8.26 -5.62
N ASN A 133 15.99 -9.24 -6.33
CA ASN A 133 14.61 -9.67 -6.11
C ASN A 133 14.39 -10.16 -4.67
N TYR A 134 15.33 -10.94 -4.12
CA TYR A 134 15.26 -11.37 -2.74
C TYR A 134 15.23 -10.20 -1.75
N LEU A 135 16.11 -9.21 -1.93
CA LEU A 135 16.18 -8.02 -1.08
C LEU A 135 14.88 -7.21 -1.12
N TYR A 136 14.35 -6.96 -2.31
CA TYR A 136 13.07 -6.25 -2.45
C TYR A 136 11.88 -7.03 -1.89
N LEU A 137 11.93 -8.37 -1.91
CA LEU A 137 10.93 -9.19 -1.23
C LEU A 137 11.01 -9.09 0.29
N LEU A 138 12.22 -9.05 0.86
CA LEU A 138 12.41 -8.85 2.31
C LEU A 138 11.88 -7.47 2.72
N GLU A 139 12.23 -6.43 1.97
CA GLU A 139 11.73 -5.08 2.20
C GLU A 139 10.20 -5.02 2.10
N LEU A 140 9.62 -5.59 1.04
CA LEU A 140 8.16 -5.66 0.88
C LEU A 140 7.49 -6.40 2.04
N GLN A 141 8.04 -7.55 2.47
CA GLN A 141 7.49 -8.31 3.59
C GLN A 141 7.46 -7.46 4.86
N ARG A 142 8.58 -6.85 5.22
CA ARG A 142 8.72 -6.01 6.43
C ARG A 142 7.82 -4.79 6.37
N TYR A 143 7.77 -4.12 5.21
CA TYR A 143 6.94 -2.94 5.03
C TYR A 143 5.46 -3.26 5.17
N LEU A 144 4.98 -4.37 4.59
CA LEU A 144 3.60 -4.82 4.74
C LEU A 144 3.28 -5.24 6.19
N GLU A 145 4.22 -5.88 6.90
CA GLU A 145 4.07 -6.20 8.32
C GLU A 145 3.95 -4.91 9.15
N LYS A 146 4.82 -3.92 8.91
CA LYS A 146 4.78 -2.60 9.54
C LYS A 146 3.48 -1.86 9.22
N LEU A 147 3.02 -1.91 7.96
CA LEU A 147 1.76 -1.32 7.53
C LEU A 147 0.60 -1.92 8.33
N CYS A 148 0.48 -3.26 8.40
CA CYS A 148 -0.60 -3.94 9.12
C CYS A 148 -0.67 -3.52 10.60
N MET A 149 0.47 -3.30 11.25
CA MET A 149 0.58 -2.90 12.65
C MET A 149 0.30 -1.41 12.90
N ASN A 150 0.35 -0.58 11.87
CA ASN A 150 0.18 0.87 11.97
C ASN A 150 -1.00 1.41 11.15
N MET A 151 -1.83 0.54 10.56
CA MET A 151 -3.00 0.91 9.76
C MET A 151 -3.95 1.86 10.51
N ASP A 152 -4.15 1.64 11.80
CA ASP A 152 -5.01 2.44 12.68
C ASP A 152 -4.44 3.85 12.96
N LYS A 153 -3.14 4.03 12.80
CA LYS A 153 -2.42 5.29 13.06
C LYS A 153 -2.12 6.06 11.78
N LEU A 154 -2.52 5.52 10.63
CA LEU A 154 -2.22 6.12 9.34
C LEU A 154 -2.91 7.48 9.23
N LYS A 155 -2.17 8.51 8.79
CA LYS A 155 -2.80 9.78 8.45
C LYS A 155 -3.59 9.61 7.14
N TRP A 156 -4.92 9.57 7.29
CA TRP A 156 -5.88 9.60 6.20
C TRP A 156 -6.10 11.08 5.79
N CYS A 157 -6.01 11.41 4.50
CA CYS A 157 -6.23 12.80 4.05
C CYS A 157 -7.73 13.13 4.26
N LYS A 158 -8.20 14.28 4.74
CA LYS A 158 -7.91 15.73 4.68
C LYS A 158 -7.61 16.29 6.09
N ASP A 159 -6.99 17.46 6.29
CA ASP A 159 -7.46 18.79 5.86
C ASP A 159 -6.51 19.60 4.96
N ALA A 160 -7.13 20.21 3.93
CA ALA A 160 -6.70 21.50 3.42
C ALA A 160 -7.58 22.56 4.10
N ASP A 161 -7.01 23.34 5.01
CA ASP A 161 -7.60 24.61 5.44
C ASP A 161 -7.58 25.53 4.22
N VAL A 162 -8.71 25.61 3.50
CA VAL A 162 -8.89 26.64 2.46
C VAL A 162 -9.31 27.92 3.17
N THR A 163 -8.37 28.51 3.90
CA THR A 163 -8.44 29.91 4.29
C THR A 163 -7.22 30.61 3.69
N GLN A 164 -7.43 31.23 2.51
CA GLN A 164 -6.52 32.15 1.79
C GLN A 164 -5.26 31.48 1.18
N MET A 165 -4.82 31.67 -0.06
CA MET A 165 -4.81 32.72 -1.09
C MET A 165 -4.75 31.97 -2.46
N PHE A 166 -5.26 32.44 -3.59
CA PHE A 166 -4.82 33.66 -4.28
C PHE A 166 -5.97 34.31 -5.06
N ILE A 167 -6.07 35.61 -4.79
CA ILE A 167 -6.64 36.65 -5.63
C ILE A 167 -6.03 36.55 -7.04
N PHE A 168 -6.87 36.54 -8.07
CA PHE A 168 -6.75 37.36 -9.29
C PHE A 168 -8.14 37.55 -9.90
#